data_AF-A0A415RQ44-F1
#
_entry.id   AF-A0A415RQ44-F1
#
_cell.length_a   1.000
_cell.length_b   1.000
_cell.length_c   1.000
_cell.angle_alpha   90.00
_cell.angle_beta   90.00
_cell.angle_gamma   90.00
#
_symmetry.space_group_name_H-M   'P 1'
#
loop_
_entity.id
_entity.type
_entity.pdbx_description
1 polymer ?
#
loop_
_entity_poly.entity_id
_entity_poly.type
_entity_poly.pdbx_seq_one_letter_code
_entity_poly.pdbx_strand_id
1 'polypeptide(L)'
;MEDKKRMPADNRKAKTQSASSAAPSSASVDRQVLEGAAVRRHARRARAYIALVMVALAATLGVATYAWFTNNMKVNTNSVSVHSDTSKLVLELGDADRGSWSQQGDASLASTASGAVTLYPVSTFDLNGFAACAQNNSAGDAAVFEQAKDNGSTYYHGWIDLRPTITGTGASKVKGKVSLYLAESLVPQGANAELLRAARVGIKISSGSQVLATNIFELDSSDSGHRGEHPTTAPAGLAGYADGMLLGWQNGQLACGANVTQDPAAYTLDTSETAERPQNSLATLALGQTYRLDIYYYIEGTDPDSADYLHQDPGTLHLALFATLDGE
;
A
#
# COMPACT_ATOMS: atom_id res chain seq x y z
N MET A 1 -60.63 -42.91 -11.19
CA MET A 1 -59.72 -42.29 -10.18
C MET A 1 -60.35 -40.99 -9.66
N GLU A 2 -61.24 -40.99 -8.66
CA GLU A 2 -61.59 -42.00 -7.64
C GLU A 2 -60.41 -42.35 -6.71
N ASP A 3 -60.56 -42.49 -5.39
CA ASP A 3 -61.73 -42.39 -4.49
C ASP A 3 -61.45 -41.38 -3.35
N LYS A 4 -62.39 -40.75 -2.60
CA LYS A 4 -63.84 -40.92 -2.33
C LYS A 4 -64.25 -41.96 -1.26
N LYS A 5 -64.17 -41.58 0.02
CA LYS A 5 -64.88 -42.25 1.14
C LYS A 5 -65.01 -41.31 2.35
N ARG A 6 -66.12 -41.22 3.10
CA ARG A 6 -67.58 -41.27 2.82
C ARG A 6 -68.30 -40.77 4.09
N MET A 7 -69.39 -40.01 3.97
CA MET A 7 -70.34 -39.73 5.08
C MET A 7 -71.15 -40.99 5.44
N PRO A 8 -71.84 -41.08 6.61
CA PRO A 8 -73.15 -40.43 6.87
C PRO A 8 -73.18 -39.62 8.21
N ALA A 9 -74.10 -38.70 8.51
CA ALA A 9 -75.43 -38.28 7.99
C ALA A 9 -76.68 -39.02 8.52
N ASP A 10 -77.44 -38.35 9.41
CA ASP A 10 -78.90 -38.38 9.62
C ASP A 10 -79.24 -37.44 10.83
N ASN A 11 -80.40 -36.79 11.04
CA ASN A 11 -81.55 -36.32 10.22
C ASN A 11 -82.39 -35.35 11.16
N ARG A 12 -83.64 -34.89 10.99
CA ARG A 12 -84.75 -35.07 10.03
C ARG A 12 -85.68 -33.82 9.99
N LYS A 13 -86.74 -33.91 9.18
CA LYS A 13 -87.88 -32.97 8.95
C LYS A 13 -88.52 -32.42 10.26
N ALA A 14 -89.04 -31.18 10.40
CA ALA A 14 -89.83 -30.26 9.55
C ALA A 14 -91.35 -30.56 9.43
N LYS A 15 -92.24 -29.60 9.78
CA LYS A 15 -93.49 -29.22 9.03
C LYS A 15 -94.17 -27.93 9.57
N THR A 16 -94.98 -27.30 8.72
CA THR A 16 -95.76 -26.04 8.83
C THR A 16 -97.23 -26.24 9.31
N GLN A 17 -97.82 -25.21 9.98
CA GLN A 17 -99.27 -24.92 10.17
C GLN A 17 -100.14 -26.03 10.84
N SER A 18 -101.26 -25.76 11.54
CA SER A 18 -102.27 -24.68 11.49
C SER A 18 -102.91 -24.40 12.87
N ALA A 19 -103.95 -23.55 12.95
CA ALA A 19 -104.58 -23.10 14.20
C ALA A 19 -105.88 -23.86 14.59
N SER A 20 -106.25 -23.83 15.88
CA SER A 20 -107.62 -23.44 16.33
C SER A 20 -107.73 -23.20 17.85
N SER A 21 -108.77 -22.46 18.22
CA SER A 21 -109.19 -21.92 19.52
C SER A 21 -109.28 -22.88 20.73
N ALA A 22 -108.80 -22.42 21.89
CA ALA A 22 -109.60 -22.34 23.14
C ALA A 22 -108.95 -21.35 24.14
N ALA A 23 -109.77 -20.71 24.97
CA ALA A 23 -109.39 -19.77 26.05
C ALA A 23 -110.17 -20.14 27.34
N PRO A 24 -109.98 -19.48 28.52
CA PRO A 24 -109.10 -18.35 28.85
C PRO A 24 -108.27 -18.53 30.16
N SER A 25 -107.39 -17.56 30.46
CA SER A 25 -107.07 -17.14 31.85
C SER A 25 -106.45 -15.73 31.86
N SER A 26 -106.80 -14.91 32.85
CA SER A 26 -106.50 -13.47 32.88
C SER A 26 -105.35 -13.11 33.83
N ALA A 27 -104.14 -12.85 33.29
CA ALA A 27 -102.98 -12.46 34.12
C ALA A 27 -101.87 -11.63 33.44
N SER A 28 -101.90 -11.37 32.13
CA SER A 28 -100.68 -11.08 31.35
C SER A 28 -100.54 -9.68 30.74
N VAL A 29 -101.59 -8.85 30.71
CA VAL A 29 -101.63 -7.64 29.86
C VAL A 29 -100.66 -6.53 30.30
N ASP A 30 -100.57 -6.21 31.59
CA ASP A 30 -99.69 -5.12 32.09
C ASP A 30 -98.18 -5.41 31.97
N ARG A 31 -97.79 -6.68 31.80
CA ARG A 31 -96.38 -7.08 31.91
C ARG A 31 -95.55 -6.72 30.68
N GLN A 32 -96.12 -6.84 29.48
CA GLN A 32 -95.38 -6.62 28.22
C GLN A 32 -94.99 -5.15 28.00
N VAL A 33 -95.79 -4.19 28.49
CA VAL A 33 -95.49 -2.75 28.33
C VAL A 33 -94.31 -2.32 29.21
N LEU A 34 -94.23 -2.81 30.46
CA LEU A 34 -93.09 -2.52 31.34
C LEU A 34 -91.79 -3.19 30.88
N GLU A 35 -91.83 -4.47 30.45
CA GLU A 35 -90.62 -5.18 30.02
C GLU A 35 -89.98 -4.50 28.77
N GLY A 36 -90.80 -4.01 27.84
CA GLY A 36 -90.34 -3.20 26.70
C GLY A 36 -89.71 -1.85 27.08
N ALA A 37 -89.96 -1.31 28.28
CA ALA A 37 -89.29 -0.13 28.81
C ALA A 37 -88.02 -0.49 29.61
N ALA A 38 -88.08 -1.55 30.42
CA ALA A 38 -86.94 -2.05 31.20
C ALA A 38 -85.80 -2.50 30.29
N VAL A 39 -86.05 -3.33 29.27
CA VAL A 39 -85.03 -3.80 28.32
C VAL A 39 -84.35 -2.63 27.60
N ARG A 40 -85.10 -1.58 27.21
CA ARG A 40 -84.51 -0.37 26.62
C ARG A 40 -83.64 0.44 27.61
N ARG A 41 -83.96 0.45 28.91
CA ARG A 41 -83.11 1.06 29.96
C ARG A 41 -81.85 0.22 30.23
N HIS A 42 -81.96 -1.11 30.29
CA HIS A 42 -80.82 -2.02 30.44
C HIS A 42 -79.90 -1.98 29.21
N ALA A 43 -80.43 -1.96 28.00
CA ALA A 43 -79.64 -1.80 26.78
C ALA A 43 -78.92 -0.44 26.72
N ARG A 44 -79.55 0.66 27.17
CA ARG A 44 -78.89 1.97 27.29
C ARG A 44 -77.78 1.96 28.35
N ARG A 45 -78.01 1.35 29.52
CA ARG A 45 -76.97 1.19 30.56
C ARG A 45 -75.82 0.31 30.08
N ALA A 46 -76.10 -0.82 29.43
CA ALA A 46 -75.07 -1.70 28.86
C ALA A 46 -74.23 -0.98 27.79
N ARG A 47 -74.85 -0.20 26.89
CA ARG A 47 -74.13 0.65 25.93
C ARG A 47 -73.29 1.73 26.61
N ALA A 48 -73.77 2.34 27.70
CA ALA A 48 -72.99 3.29 28.48
C ALA A 48 -71.80 2.63 29.18
N TYR A 49 -71.96 1.44 29.76
CA TYR A 49 -70.85 0.66 30.33
C TYR A 49 -69.84 0.24 29.26
N ILE A 50 -70.29 -0.22 28.08
CA ILE A 50 -69.39 -0.55 26.96
C ILE A 50 -68.63 0.70 26.49
N ALA A 51 -69.30 1.85 26.35
CA ALA A 51 -68.64 3.10 25.97
C ALA A 51 -67.62 3.55 27.04
N LEU A 52 -67.94 3.43 28.32
CA LEU A 52 -67.05 3.79 29.44
C LEU A 52 -65.85 2.82 29.51
N VAL A 53 -66.05 1.52 29.28
CA VAL A 53 -64.99 0.52 29.15
C VAL A 53 -64.11 0.79 27.92
N MET A 54 -64.69 1.19 26.78
CA MET A 54 -63.92 1.57 25.58
C MET A 54 -63.11 2.85 25.80
N VAL A 55 -63.65 3.84 26.52
CA VAL A 55 -62.91 5.06 26.92
C VAL A 55 -61.80 4.72 27.92
N ALA A 56 -62.06 3.84 28.89
CA ALA A 56 -61.04 3.36 29.82
C ALA A 56 -59.94 2.58 29.10
N LEU A 57 -60.28 1.70 28.15
CA LEU A 57 -59.33 0.99 27.29
C LEU A 57 -58.53 1.93 26.39
N ALA A 58 -59.17 2.95 25.80
CA ALA A 58 -58.47 3.97 25.02
C ALA A 58 -57.50 4.81 25.89
N ALA A 59 -57.89 5.11 27.12
CA ALA A 59 -57.04 5.81 28.09
C ALA A 59 -55.87 4.94 28.57
N THR A 60 -56.09 3.66 28.91
CA THR A 60 -55.00 2.76 29.30
C THR A 60 -54.08 2.42 28.14
N LEU A 61 -54.61 2.26 26.92
CA LEU A 61 -53.81 2.08 25.71
C LEU A 61 -53.01 3.35 25.38
N GLY A 62 -53.61 4.53 25.53
CA GLY A 62 -52.93 5.83 25.38
C GLY A 62 -51.79 6.02 26.40
N VAL A 63 -52.03 5.72 27.68
CA VAL A 63 -51.01 5.78 28.73
C VAL A 63 -49.93 4.71 28.52
N ALA A 64 -50.28 3.49 28.13
CA ALA A 64 -49.32 2.44 27.79
C ALA A 64 -48.47 2.82 26.57
N THR A 65 -49.06 3.47 25.57
CA THR A 65 -48.35 3.95 24.37
C THR A 65 -47.44 5.13 24.71
N TYR A 66 -47.89 6.07 25.53
CA TYR A 66 -47.07 7.18 26.03
C TYR A 66 -45.91 6.67 26.89
N ALA A 67 -46.16 5.71 27.80
CA ALA A 67 -45.12 5.05 28.60
C ALA A 67 -44.17 4.19 27.77
N TRP A 68 -44.62 3.65 26.63
CA TRP A 68 -43.77 2.96 25.66
C TRP A 68 -42.87 3.97 24.93
N PHE A 69 -43.39 5.11 24.48
CA PHE A 69 -42.57 6.18 23.91
C PHE A 69 -41.57 6.78 24.91
N THR A 70 -41.96 7.02 26.17
CA THR A 70 -41.02 7.58 27.17
C THR A 70 -40.02 6.58 27.73
N ASN A 71 -40.33 5.28 27.80
CA ASN A 71 -39.30 4.27 28.13
C ASN A 71 -38.34 4.03 26.95
N ASN A 72 -38.83 4.07 25.70
CA ASN A 72 -37.96 3.97 24.53
C ASN A 72 -37.20 5.28 24.22
N MET A 73 -37.51 6.40 24.89
CA MET A 73 -36.59 7.55 24.99
C MET A 73 -35.32 7.25 25.78
N LYS A 74 -35.17 6.05 26.38
CA LYS A 74 -33.84 5.51 26.68
C LYS A 74 -33.17 5.09 25.38
N VAL A 75 -32.74 6.10 24.62
CA VAL A 75 -31.93 5.95 23.40
C VAL A 75 -30.66 5.21 23.79
N ASN A 76 -30.64 3.90 23.59
CA ASN A 76 -29.41 3.15 23.64
C ASN A 76 -28.66 3.47 22.34
N THR A 77 -27.98 4.61 22.34
CA THR A 77 -27.01 4.95 21.31
C THR A 77 -25.90 3.92 21.42
N ASN A 78 -26.04 2.80 20.71
CA ASN A 78 -24.92 1.99 20.29
C ASN A 78 -23.99 2.97 19.59
N SER A 79 -22.94 3.40 20.28
CA SER A 79 -22.07 4.44 19.78
C SER A 79 -21.42 3.92 18.50
N VAL A 80 -21.63 4.64 17.39
CA VAL A 80 -20.85 4.44 16.17
C VAL A 80 -19.48 5.01 16.45
N SER A 81 -18.70 4.28 17.26
CA SER A 81 -17.32 4.58 17.58
C SER A 81 -16.48 4.23 16.35
N VAL A 82 -16.35 5.21 15.46
CA VAL A 82 -15.41 5.16 14.33
C VAL A 82 -14.00 5.16 14.91
N HIS A 83 -13.53 3.99 15.32
CA HIS A 83 -12.12 3.70 15.49
C HIS A 83 -11.50 3.70 14.10
N SER A 84 -10.99 4.86 13.69
CA SER A 84 -9.97 4.89 12.65
C SER A 84 -8.75 4.17 13.20
N ASP A 85 -8.41 3.02 12.62
CA ASP A 85 -7.21 2.30 12.98
C ASP A 85 -5.99 3.17 12.66
N THR A 86 -5.15 3.45 13.65
CA THR A 86 -3.86 4.05 13.37
C THR A 86 -2.99 3.02 12.67
N SER A 87 -2.55 3.31 11.45
CA SER A 87 -1.65 2.45 10.67
C SER A 87 -0.62 3.35 9.99
N LYS A 88 0.68 3.07 10.19
CA LYS A 88 1.78 3.79 9.57
C LYS A 88 2.71 2.81 8.84
N LEU A 89 2.99 3.09 7.57
CA LEU A 89 4.12 2.50 6.85
C LEU A 89 5.44 3.01 7.43
N VAL A 90 6.34 2.09 7.75
CA VAL A 90 7.71 2.34 8.19
C VAL A 90 8.63 1.58 7.25
N LEU A 91 9.66 2.26 6.73
CA LEU A 91 10.79 1.58 6.11
C LEU A 91 11.83 1.36 7.21
N GLU A 92 11.99 0.11 7.63
CA GLU A 92 12.99 -0.24 8.64
C GLU A 92 14.35 -0.42 7.97
N LEU A 93 15.40 0.14 8.57
CA LEU A 93 16.77 0.13 8.05
C LEU A 93 17.68 -0.60 9.04
N GLY A 94 18.61 -1.43 8.57
CA GLY A 94 19.64 -1.99 9.46
C GLY A 94 20.41 -3.20 8.93
N ASP A 95 20.62 -4.15 9.83
CA ASP A 95 21.46 -5.35 9.68
C ASP A 95 20.59 -6.57 10.03
N ALA A 96 20.18 -7.31 9.01
CA ALA A 96 19.24 -8.42 9.13
C ALA A 96 19.86 -9.63 9.83
N ASP A 97 21.13 -9.91 9.57
CA ASP A 97 21.88 -11.03 10.16
C ASP A 97 22.07 -10.87 11.67
N ARG A 98 22.25 -9.62 12.14
CA ARG A 98 22.25 -9.28 13.57
C ARG A 98 20.87 -9.05 14.16
N GLY A 99 19.82 -9.04 13.33
CA GLY A 99 18.44 -8.71 13.75
C GLY A 99 18.28 -7.27 14.24
N SER A 100 19.17 -6.35 13.85
CA SER A 100 19.24 -4.98 14.35
C SER A 100 18.55 -4.02 13.37
N TRP A 101 17.45 -3.41 13.79
CA TRP A 101 16.59 -2.59 12.94
C TRP A 101 16.29 -1.24 13.59
N SER A 102 16.45 -0.14 12.83
CA SER A 102 15.94 1.18 13.18
C SER A 102 14.65 1.51 12.42
N GLN A 103 13.81 2.33 13.05
CA GLN A 103 12.58 2.91 12.47
C GLN A 103 12.66 4.44 12.37
N GLN A 104 13.75 5.07 12.82
CA GLN A 104 13.90 6.52 12.98
C GLN A 104 15.37 6.95 12.88
N GLY A 105 15.61 8.12 12.28
CA GLY A 105 16.95 8.70 12.14
C GLY A 105 17.83 7.99 11.11
N ASP A 106 19.04 8.52 10.94
CA ASP A 106 20.01 8.04 9.95
C ASP A 106 20.55 6.66 10.35
N ALA A 107 20.80 5.81 9.35
CA ALA A 107 21.43 4.51 9.52
C ALA A 107 22.72 4.45 8.71
N SER A 108 23.83 4.07 9.35
CA SER A 108 25.12 3.92 8.68
C SER A 108 25.12 2.70 7.76
N LEU A 109 25.57 2.89 6.52
CA LEU A 109 25.88 1.79 5.61
C LEU A 109 27.04 0.97 6.18
N ALA A 110 26.96 -0.35 6.05
CA ALA A 110 28.15 -1.19 6.05
C ALA A 110 28.84 -1.08 4.67
N SER A 111 30.13 -1.37 4.56
CA SER A 111 30.89 -1.14 3.32
C SER A 111 32.10 -2.06 3.20
N THR A 112 32.60 -2.24 1.97
CA THR A 112 33.91 -2.85 1.73
C THR A 112 35.08 -1.92 2.11
N ALA A 113 34.82 -0.61 2.24
CA ALA A 113 35.81 0.39 2.64
C ALA A 113 35.83 0.66 4.15
N SER A 114 37.02 0.88 4.72
CA SER A 114 37.22 1.16 6.15
C SER A 114 37.56 2.63 6.44
N GLY A 115 37.13 3.57 5.59
CA GLY A 115 37.48 4.99 5.66
C GLY A 115 37.11 5.74 4.38
N ALA A 116 37.75 6.88 4.13
CA ALA A 116 37.63 7.60 2.86
C ALA A 116 38.17 6.74 1.70
N VAL A 117 37.47 6.77 0.56
CA VAL A 117 37.80 6.01 -0.66
C VAL A 117 38.35 6.96 -1.71
N THR A 118 39.49 6.61 -2.30
CA THR A 118 39.92 7.20 -3.58
C THR A 118 39.17 6.48 -4.70
N LEU A 119 38.41 7.24 -5.48
CA LEU A 119 37.73 6.72 -6.67
C LEU A 119 38.68 6.74 -7.87
N TYR A 120 38.51 5.76 -8.75
CA TYR A 120 39.25 5.61 -10.01
C TYR A 120 38.25 5.32 -11.15
N PRO A 121 38.62 5.60 -12.42
CA PRO A 121 37.78 5.27 -13.57
C PRO A 121 37.47 3.77 -13.66
N VAL A 122 36.17 3.45 -13.66
CA VAL A 122 35.63 2.12 -13.93
C VAL A 122 34.35 2.20 -14.74
N SER A 123 33.97 1.09 -15.39
CA SER A 123 32.70 0.99 -16.12
C SER A 123 31.93 -0.27 -15.73
N THR A 124 30.60 -0.17 -15.63
CA THR A 124 29.68 -1.30 -15.45
C THR A 124 28.31 -0.99 -16.06
N PHE A 125 27.65 -2.02 -16.60
CA PHE A 125 26.27 -1.92 -17.10
C PHE A 125 25.25 -2.67 -16.23
N ASP A 126 25.67 -3.31 -15.12
CA ASP A 126 24.78 -4.16 -14.31
C ASP A 126 25.02 -4.14 -12.79
N LEU A 127 26.06 -3.45 -12.32
CA LEU A 127 26.50 -3.42 -10.91
C LEU A 127 26.87 -4.80 -10.35
N ASN A 128 27.18 -5.81 -11.17
CA ASN A 128 27.66 -7.13 -10.74
C ASN A 128 29.16 -7.31 -10.97
N GLY A 129 29.72 -6.62 -11.96
CA GLY A 129 31.16 -6.55 -12.16
C GLY A 129 31.58 -5.28 -12.90
N PHE A 130 32.63 -4.66 -12.38
CA PHE A 130 33.22 -3.43 -12.91
C PHE A 130 34.49 -3.77 -13.70
N ALA A 131 34.64 -3.17 -14.87
CA ALA A 131 35.89 -3.19 -15.64
C ALA A 131 36.72 -1.94 -15.31
N ALA A 132 38.01 -2.13 -15.03
CA ALA A 132 39.02 -1.07 -14.97
C ALA A 132 40.01 -1.23 -16.13
N CYS A 133 40.55 -0.13 -16.67
CA CYS A 133 41.66 -0.24 -17.61
C CYS A 133 42.94 -0.68 -16.88
N ALA A 134 43.64 -1.65 -17.46
CA ALA A 134 44.96 -2.09 -17.04
C ALA A 134 46.06 -1.56 -17.96
N GLN A 135 45.79 -1.42 -19.27
CA GLN A 135 46.78 -0.95 -20.26
C GLN A 135 46.10 -0.28 -21.47
N ASN A 136 46.65 0.87 -21.86
CA ASN A 136 46.33 1.56 -23.11
C ASN A 136 47.21 1.02 -24.26
N ASN A 137 46.75 1.17 -25.50
CA ASN A 137 47.43 0.69 -26.70
C ASN A 137 48.49 1.70 -27.22
N SER A 138 49.14 1.40 -28.35
CA SER A 138 50.19 2.26 -28.93
C SER A 138 49.69 3.57 -29.57
N ALA A 139 48.38 3.77 -29.71
CA ALA A 139 47.76 5.03 -30.14
C ALA A 139 47.27 5.88 -28.95
N GLY A 140 47.15 5.27 -27.76
CA GLY A 140 46.67 5.90 -26.53
C GLY A 140 45.35 5.31 -26.02
N ASP A 141 44.62 4.52 -26.82
CA ASP A 141 43.28 4.04 -26.41
C ASP A 141 43.35 2.96 -25.33
N ALA A 142 42.48 3.05 -24.33
CA ALA A 142 42.26 2.00 -23.34
C ALA A 142 41.79 0.70 -24.02
N ALA A 143 42.58 -0.37 -23.89
CA ALA A 143 42.44 -1.57 -24.72
C ALA A 143 42.50 -2.89 -23.96
N VAL A 144 43.16 -2.93 -22.79
CA VAL A 144 43.26 -4.10 -21.91
C VAL A 144 42.59 -3.76 -20.59
N PHE A 145 41.66 -4.61 -20.15
CA PHE A 145 40.83 -4.38 -18.97
C PHE A 145 40.94 -5.54 -17.97
N GLU A 146 40.85 -5.24 -16.67
CA GLU A 146 40.73 -6.22 -15.59
C GLU A 146 39.47 -5.99 -14.74
N GLN A 147 39.08 -6.98 -13.94
CA GLN A 147 37.99 -6.83 -12.98
C GLN A 147 38.42 -5.95 -11.81
N ALA A 148 37.77 -4.80 -11.65
CA ALA A 148 37.98 -3.93 -10.50
C ALA A 148 37.55 -4.64 -9.21
N LYS A 149 38.30 -4.40 -8.12
CA LYS A 149 38.18 -5.18 -6.88
C LYS A 149 37.12 -4.58 -5.96
N ASP A 150 36.19 -5.41 -5.51
CA ASP A 150 35.19 -5.03 -4.51
C ASP A 150 35.78 -5.06 -3.09
N ASN A 151 36.65 -4.09 -2.80
CA ASN A 151 37.36 -3.94 -1.53
C ASN A 151 37.59 -2.46 -1.14
N GLY A 152 36.91 -1.52 -1.81
CA GLY A 152 37.08 -0.09 -1.61
C GLY A 152 38.35 0.52 -2.20
N SER A 153 39.11 -0.18 -3.05
CA SER A 153 40.35 0.37 -3.66
C SER A 153 40.14 1.17 -4.94
N THR A 154 38.92 1.18 -5.49
CA THR A 154 38.66 1.62 -6.88
C THR A 154 37.32 2.33 -7.02
N TYR A 155 36.27 1.77 -6.39
CA TYR A 155 34.97 2.39 -6.20
C TYR A 155 34.50 2.19 -4.75
N TYR A 156 33.58 3.03 -4.29
CA TYR A 156 32.87 2.78 -3.04
C TYR A 156 31.74 1.78 -3.28
N HIS A 157 31.65 0.76 -2.43
CA HIS A 157 30.50 -0.13 -2.33
C HIS A 157 30.06 -0.18 -0.87
N GLY A 158 28.81 0.19 -0.62
CA GLY A 158 28.16 0.18 0.69
C GLY A 158 26.78 -0.45 0.60
N TRP A 159 26.22 -0.86 1.74
CA TRP A 159 24.94 -1.56 1.77
C TRP A 159 24.20 -1.37 3.08
N ILE A 160 22.89 -1.63 3.02
CA ILE A 160 22.00 -1.72 4.17
C ILE A 160 20.84 -2.66 3.86
N ASP A 161 20.30 -3.33 4.89
CA ASP A 161 19.11 -4.15 4.73
C ASP A 161 17.85 -3.31 5.00
N LEU A 162 16.82 -3.50 4.18
CA LEU A 162 15.55 -2.79 4.22
C LEU A 162 14.42 -3.75 4.61
N ARG A 163 13.46 -3.31 5.42
CA ARG A 163 12.20 -4.04 5.64
C ARG A 163 11.00 -3.09 5.73
N PRO A 164 10.11 -3.04 4.72
CA PRO A 164 8.87 -2.28 4.81
C PRO A 164 7.89 -2.95 5.78
N THR A 165 7.50 -2.28 6.86
CA THR A 165 6.53 -2.77 7.85
C THR A 165 5.34 -1.81 8.00
N ILE A 166 4.18 -2.34 8.41
CA ILE A 166 3.07 -1.52 8.89
C ILE A 166 3.03 -1.63 10.41
N THR A 167 2.91 -0.50 11.09
CA THR A 167 2.81 -0.38 12.55
C THR A 167 1.46 0.22 12.95
N GLY A 168 0.95 -0.12 14.13
CA GLY A 168 -0.33 0.37 14.67
C GLY A 168 -1.48 -0.65 14.64
N THR A 169 -2.68 -0.25 15.07
CA THR A 169 -3.80 -1.17 15.37
C THR A 169 -4.40 -1.84 14.14
N GLY A 170 -4.33 -1.18 12.98
CA GLY A 170 -4.83 -1.71 11.71
C GLY A 170 -3.82 -2.52 10.91
N ALA A 171 -2.56 -2.64 11.36
CA ALA A 171 -1.46 -3.16 10.56
C ALA A 171 -1.72 -4.53 9.91
N SER A 172 -2.42 -5.44 10.61
CA SER A 172 -2.79 -6.77 10.11
C SER A 172 -3.87 -6.79 9.03
N LYS A 173 -4.54 -5.66 8.79
CA LYS A 173 -5.57 -5.46 7.75
C LYS A 173 -4.99 -4.85 6.48
N VAL A 174 -3.84 -4.18 6.59
CA VAL A 174 -3.20 -3.47 5.48
C VAL A 174 -2.53 -4.46 4.53
N LYS A 175 -2.72 -4.23 3.23
CA LYS A 175 -2.15 -5.01 2.12
C LYS A 175 -1.68 -4.07 1.02
N GLY A 176 -1.10 -4.65 -0.03
CA GLY A 176 -0.56 -3.92 -1.17
C GLY A 176 0.94 -4.11 -1.33
N LYS A 177 1.55 -3.22 -2.10
CA LYS A 177 2.99 -3.17 -2.36
C LYS A 177 3.59 -1.87 -1.83
N VAL A 178 4.89 -1.87 -1.55
CA VAL A 178 5.60 -0.65 -1.14
C VAL A 178 6.55 -0.25 -2.25
N SER A 179 6.26 0.84 -2.94
CA SER A 179 7.17 1.39 -3.95
C SER A 179 8.15 2.36 -3.30
N LEU A 180 9.43 2.21 -3.66
CA LEU A 180 10.55 2.95 -3.10
C LEU A 180 11.00 4.05 -4.07
N TYR A 181 11.35 5.22 -3.55
CA TYR A 181 11.75 6.42 -4.28
C TYR A 181 12.94 7.09 -3.60
N LEU A 182 13.62 7.97 -4.31
CA LEU A 182 14.52 8.95 -3.71
C LEU A 182 13.67 10.06 -3.05
N ALA A 183 14.05 10.49 -1.86
CA ALA A 183 13.40 11.62 -1.16
C ALA A 183 14.10 12.96 -1.43
N GLU A 184 15.38 12.91 -1.81
CA GLU A 184 16.26 14.05 -2.06
C GLU A 184 17.21 13.71 -3.22
N SER A 185 17.92 14.71 -3.76
CA SER A 185 18.88 14.50 -4.84
C SER A 185 20.09 13.65 -4.40
N LEU A 186 20.59 12.80 -5.30
CA LEU A 186 21.83 12.04 -5.10
C LEU A 186 23.11 12.86 -5.31
N VAL A 187 23.00 14.11 -5.77
CA VAL A 187 24.13 15.02 -6.01
C VAL A 187 24.79 15.42 -4.67
N PRO A 188 26.06 15.03 -4.40
CA PRO A 188 26.74 15.39 -3.16
C PRO A 188 26.89 16.90 -2.98
N GLN A 189 26.55 17.42 -1.80
CA GLN A 189 26.60 18.85 -1.52
C GLN A 189 28.04 19.37 -1.62
N GLY A 190 28.26 20.36 -2.48
CA GLY A 190 29.57 21.01 -2.64
C GLY A 190 30.56 20.28 -3.55
N ALA A 191 30.15 19.20 -4.21
CA ALA A 191 30.97 18.55 -5.23
C ALA A 191 31.22 19.45 -6.45
N ASN A 192 32.38 19.28 -7.08
CA ASN A 192 32.78 19.93 -8.32
C ASN A 192 31.92 19.44 -9.49
N ALA A 193 31.52 20.32 -10.42
CA ALA A 193 30.70 19.96 -11.59
C ALA A 193 31.39 18.92 -12.49
N GLU A 194 32.72 19.00 -12.63
CA GLU A 194 33.49 17.98 -13.38
C GLU A 194 33.41 16.61 -12.70
N LEU A 195 33.49 16.56 -11.36
CA LEU A 195 33.28 15.34 -10.60
C LEU A 195 31.84 14.81 -10.75
N LEU A 196 30.83 15.67 -10.82
CA LEU A 196 29.43 15.25 -11.01
C LEU A 196 29.16 14.69 -12.41
N ARG A 197 29.75 15.28 -13.46
CA ARG A 197 29.69 14.76 -14.84
C ARG A 197 30.38 13.40 -14.97
N ALA A 198 31.43 13.15 -14.20
CA ALA A 198 32.19 11.91 -14.19
C ALA A 198 31.59 10.83 -13.27
N ALA A 199 31.05 11.23 -12.12
CA ALA A 199 30.56 10.32 -11.10
C ALA A 199 29.23 9.65 -11.48
N ARG A 200 28.99 8.46 -10.92
CA ARG A 200 27.73 7.72 -11.00
C ARG A 200 27.34 7.16 -9.65
N VAL A 201 26.04 7.06 -9.40
CA VAL A 201 25.49 6.32 -8.26
C VAL A 201 24.72 5.11 -8.78
N GLY A 202 25.22 3.92 -8.50
CA GLY A 202 24.50 2.67 -8.70
C GLY A 202 23.67 2.31 -7.46
N ILE A 203 22.40 1.99 -7.64
CA ILE A 203 21.54 1.39 -6.60
C ILE A 203 21.04 0.05 -7.09
N LYS A 204 21.44 -1.04 -6.43
CA LYS A 204 20.95 -2.40 -6.67
C LYS A 204 20.09 -2.84 -5.49
N ILE A 205 18.92 -3.39 -5.77
CA ILE A 205 17.98 -3.88 -4.77
C ILE A 205 17.73 -5.36 -5.02
N SER A 206 17.90 -6.18 -3.99
CA SER A 206 17.79 -7.65 -4.08
C SER A 206 17.02 -8.26 -2.90
N SER A 207 16.61 -9.52 -3.07
CA SER A 207 15.92 -10.34 -2.06
C SER A 207 16.53 -11.74 -2.09
N GLY A 208 17.42 -12.04 -1.14
CA GLY A 208 18.27 -13.22 -1.22
C GLY A 208 19.17 -13.16 -2.46
N SER A 209 19.17 -14.20 -3.28
CA SER A 209 19.93 -14.25 -4.54
C SER A 209 19.24 -13.57 -5.74
N GLN A 210 18.01 -13.08 -5.60
CA GLN A 210 17.28 -12.45 -6.70
C GLN A 210 17.49 -10.92 -6.69
N VAL A 211 18.12 -10.38 -7.73
CA VAL A 211 18.07 -8.94 -8.03
C VAL A 211 16.65 -8.57 -8.48
N LEU A 212 16.11 -7.50 -7.91
CA LEU A 212 14.78 -6.96 -8.20
C LEU A 212 14.85 -5.69 -9.04
N ALA A 213 15.87 -4.86 -8.82
CA ALA A 213 16.16 -3.68 -9.61
C ALA A 213 17.67 -3.36 -9.59
N THR A 214 18.14 -2.82 -10.72
CA THR A 214 19.46 -2.19 -10.89
C THR A 214 19.20 -0.85 -11.53
N ASN A 215 19.51 0.25 -10.84
CA ASN A 215 19.40 1.61 -11.37
C ASN A 215 20.80 2.24 -11.32
N ILE A 216 21.27 2.85 -12.41
CA ILE A 216 22.55 3.57 -12.45
C ILE A 216 22.26 5.02 -12.82
N PHE A 217 22.73 5.95 -12.00
CA PHE A 217 22.38 7.37 -12.09
C PHE A 217 23.55 8.23 -12.55
N GLU A 218 23.26 9.13 -13.49
CA GLU A 218 24.11 10.27 -13.83
C GLU A 218 23.82 11.43 -12.86
N LEU A 219 24.87 11.99 -12.25
CA LEU A 219 24.72 13.08 -11.28
C LEU A 219 24.73 14.46 -11.94
N ASP A 220 25.35 14.58 -13.11
CA ASP A 220 25.20 15.71 -14.02
C ASP A 220 25.23 15.17 -15.46
N SER A 221 24.23 15.56 -16.25
CA SER A 221 24.02 15.18 -17.65
C SER A 221 24.22 16.36 -18.62
N SER A 222 24.70 17.50 -18.13
CA SER A 222 25.04 18.67 -18.95
C SER A 222 26.21 18.37 -19.91
N ASP A 223 26.17 19.03 -21.07
CA ASP A 223 27.20 19.04 -22.11
C ASP A 223 27.84 17.67 -22.42
N SER A 224 26.98 16.68 -22.75
CA SER A 224 27.33 15.31 -23.18
C SER A 224 28.05 14.42 -22.15
N GLY A 225 28.29 14.93 -20.94
CA GLY A 225 28.93 14.21 -19.84
C GLY A 225 30.43 13.94 -20.06
N HIS A 226 31.10 13.59 -18.96
CA HIS A 226 32.55 13.31 -18.94
C HIS A 226 33.02 12.29 -19.99
N ARG A 227 32.14 11.35 -20.35
CA ARG A 227 32.41 10.32 -21.36
C ARG A 227 32.64 10.87 -22.77
N GLY A 228 32.11 12.06 -23.09
CA GLY A 228 32.35 12.72 -24.38
C GLY A 228 33.78 13.25 -24.56
N GLU A 229 34.52 13.45 -23.46
CA GLU A 229 35.88 14.00 -23.46
C GLU A 229 36.95 12.91 -23.65
N HIS A 230 36.66 11.67 -23.22
CA HIS A 230 37.56 10.52 -23.25
C HIS A 230 37.01 9.36 -24.11
N PRO A 231 36.79 9.55 -25.43
CA PRO A 231 36.21 8.53 -26.32
C PRO A 231 37.18 7.37 -26.68
N THR A 232 38.39 7.38 -26.14
CA THR A 232 39.55 6.53 -26.47
C THR A 232 39.44 5.11 -25.90
N THR A 233 38.36 4.38 -26.21
CA THR A 233 38.08 3.04 -25.66
C THR A 233 37.97 1.99 -26.77
N ALA A 234 38.99 1.12 -26.87
CA ALA A 234 39.16 0.12 -27.93
C ALA A 234 39.45 -1.29 -27.37
N PRO A 235 38.48 -1.93 -26.67
CA PRO A 235 38.65 -3.24 -26.01
C PRO A 235 38.98 -4.34 -27.04
N ALA A 236 40.24 -4.79 -27.03
CA ALA A 236 40.81 -5.56 -28.12
C ALA A 236 40.14 -6.94 -28.28
N GLY A 237 39.36 -7.10 -29.36
CA GLY A 237 38.67 -8.36 -29.69
C GLY A 237 37.37 -8.61 -28.93
N LEU A 238 36.82 -7.62 -28.20
CA LEU A 238 35.55 -7.76 -27.50
C LEU A 238 34.38 -7.83 -28.50
N ALA A 239 33.86 -9.03 -28.73
CA ALA A 239 32.79 -9.27 -29.69
C ALA A 239 31.49 -8.57 -29.29
N GLY A 240 30.91 -7.78 -30.20
CA GLY A 240 29.66 -7.05 -30.00
C GLY A 240 29.83 -5.63 -29.43
N TYR A 241 31.04 -5.23 -29.02
CA TYR A 241 31.31 -3.86 -28.60
C TYR A 241 31.09 -2.88 -29.76
N ALA A 242 30.48 -1.74 -29.44
CA ALA A 242 30.37 -0.57 -30.29
C ALA A 242 30.63 0.68 -29.44
N ASP A 243 31.01 1.78 -30.09
CA ASP A 243 31.12 3.07 -29.40
C ASP A 243 29.79 3.45 -28.70
N GLY A 244 29.90 4.09 -27.54
CA GLY A 244 28.78 4.33 -26.63
C GLY A 244 28.35 3.14 -25.75
N MET A 245 28.84 1.91 -25.96
CA MET A 245 28.58 0.79 -25.04
C MET A 245 29.40 0.88 -23.75
N LEU A 246 28.80 0.57 -22.61
CA LEU A 246 29.49 0.45 -21.33
C LEU A 246 30.25 -0.89 -21.28
N LEU A 247 31.36 -0.93 -20.53
CA LEU A 247 32.06 -2.19 -20.23
C LEU A 247 31.59 -2.75 -18.88
N GLY A 248 31.97 -3.98 -18.57
CA GLY A 248 31.66 -4.63 -17.30
C GLY A 248 32.30 -6.01 -17.21
N TRP A 249 32.12 -6.69 -16.08
CA TRP A 249 32.73 -8.01 -15.87
C TRP A 249 31.69 -9.06 -15.51
N GLN A 250 31.53 -10.08 -16.35
CA GLN A 250 30.53 -11.14 -16.18
C GLN A 250 31.16 -12.52 -16.37
N ASN A 251 30.79 -13.48 -15.51
CA ASN A 251 31.28 -14.87 -15.55
C ASN A 251 32.81 -15.01 -15.58
N GLY A 252 33.54 -14.03 -15.03
CA GLY A 252 35.01 -13.99 -15.02
C GLY A 252 35.65 -13.44 -16.31
N GLN A 253 34.87 -12.82 -17.21
CA GLN A 253 35.35 -12.25 -18.47
C GLN A 253 34.86 -10.80 -18.67
N LEU A 254 35.61 -10.03 -19.47
CA LEU A 254 35.17 -8.72 -19.96
C LEU A 254 33.91 -8.87 -20.83
N ALA A 255 32.92 -8.01 -20.59
CA ALA A 255 31.68 -7.91 -21.34
C ALA A 255 31.37 -6.44 -21.68
N CYS A 256 30.42 -6.23 -22.60
CA CYS A 256 29.88 -4.90 -22.91
C CYS A 256 28.35 -4.92 -22.91
N GLY A 257 27.74 -3.78 -22.58
CA GLY A 257 26.30 -3.58 -22.56
C GLY A 257 25.92 -2.22 -23.16
N ALA A 258 24.62 -2.03 -23.40
CA ALA A 258 24.10 -0.70 -23.73
C ALA A 258 24.36 0.28 -22.58
N ASN A 259 24.36 1.59 -22.86
CA ASN A 259 24.27 2.55 -21.76
C ASN A 259 22.91 2.42 -21.06
N VAL A 260 22.93 2.34 -19.73
CA VAL A 260 21.76 2.20 -18.86
C VAL A 260 21.69 3.30 -17.79
N THR A 261 22.51 4.35 -17.92
CA THR A 261 22.46 5.51 -17.03
C THR A 261 21.14 6.28 -17.20
N GLN A 262 20.67 6.85 -16.09
CA GLN A 262 19.40 7.57 -15.99
C GLN A 262 19.53 8.82 -15.13
N ASP A 263 18.59 9.74 -15.30
CA ASP A 263 18.45 10.93 -14.44
C ASP A 263 17.77 10.56 -13.10
N PRO A 264 18.41 10.80 -11.93
CA PRO A 264 17.81 10.55 -10.62
C PRO A 264 16.57 11.40 -10.34
N ALA A 265 16.35 12.53 -11.04
CA ALA A 265 15.14 13.33 -10.91
C ALA A 265 13.87 12.54 -11.31
N ALA A 266 13.97 11.59 -12.25
CA ALA A 266 12.84 10.72 -12.64
C ALA A 266 12.38 9.76 -11.52
N TYR A 267 13.18 9.64 -10.45
CA TYR A 267 12.98 8.78 -9.29
C TYR A 267 12.85 9.56 -7.97
N THR A 268 13.05 10.88 -7.99
CA THR A 268 13.04 11.75 -6.81
C THR A 268 11.68 12.39 -6.59
N LEU A 269 11.10 12.19 -5.40
CA LEU A 269 9.83 12.80 -5.02
C LEU A 269 9.98 14.33 -4.92
N ASP A 270 9.16 15.06 -5.67
CA ASP A 270 8.97 16.49 -5.40
C ASP A 270 8.30 16.67 -4.03
N THR A 271 8.88 17.50 -3.18
CA THR A 271 8.37 17.78 -1.82
C THR A 271 7.60 19.11 -1.73
N SER A 272 7.30 19.73 -2.88
CA SER A 272 6.45 20.93 -2.96
C SER A 272 5.01 20.68 -2.48
N GLU A 273 4.23 21.75 -2.27
CA GLU A 273 2.79 21.65 -1.97
C GLU A 273 1.97 21.03 -3.12
N THR A 274 2.58 20.87 -4.30
CA THR A 274 2.01 20.22 -5.50
C THR A 274 2.63 18.86 -5.80
N ALA A 275 3.37 18.26 -4.86
CA ALA A 275 4.07 16.98 -4.94
C ALA A 275 3.38 15.91 -5.81
N GLU A 276 3.83 15.76 -7.06
CA GLU A 276 3.48 14.62 -7.91
C GLU A 276 4.44 13.45 -7.65
N ARG A 277 3.92 12.24 -7.84
CA ARG A 277 4.71 11.01 -7.67
C ARG A 277 5.71 10.86 -8.83
N PRO A 278 6.97 10.45 -8.58
CA PRO A 278 7.95 10.24 -9.64
C PRO A 278 7.48 9.20 -10.65
N GLN A 279 7.90 9.36 -11.90
CA GLN A 279 7.54 8.45 -12.99
C GLN A 279 8.05 7.03 -12.72
N ASN A 280 9.24 6.91 -12.12
CA ASN A 280 9.91 5.64 -11.85
C ASN A 280 10.09 5.39 -10.34
N SER A 281 9.84 4.16 -9.90
CA SER A 281 10.24 3.69 -8.56
C SER A 281 11.59 2.97 -8.62
N LEU A 282 12.43 3.14 -7.60
CA LEU A 282 13.69 2.39 -7.43
C LEU A 282 13.44 0.87 -7.40
N ALA A 283 12.38 0.44 -6.70
CA ALA A 283 11.86 -0.92 -6.68
C ALA A 283 10.44 -0.98 -6.11
N THR A 284 9.71 -2.08 -6.38
CA THR A 284 8.43 -2.41 -5.76
C THR A 284 8.60 -3.60 -4.80
N LEU A 285 8.34 -3.37 -3.52
CA LEU A 285 8.62 -4.29 -2.41
C LEU A 285 7.33 -4.88 -1.83
N ALA A 286 7.45 -5.98 -1.07
CA ALA A 286 6.37 -6.58 -0.30
C ALA A 286 6.54 -6.31 1.20
N LEU A 287 5.42 -6.13 1.91
CA LEU A 287 5.42 -5.89 3.36
C LEU A 287 5.98 -7.08 4.14
N GLY A 288 6.74 -6.78 5.20
CA GLY A 288 7.32 -7.74 6.14
C GLY A 288 8.52 -8.54 5.60
N GLN A 289 8.89 -8.38 4.33
CA GLN A 289 10.04 -9.05 3.72
C GLN A 289 11.32 -8.22 3.89
N THR A 290 12.44 -8.89 4.13
CA THR A 290 13.77 -8.27 4.11
C THR A 290 14.29 -8.18 2.68
N TYR A 291 14.80 -7.01 2.34
CA TYR A 291 15.51 -6.71 1.10
C TYR A 291 16.91 -6.23 1.43
N ARG A 292 17.79 -6.34 0.45
CA ARG A 292 19.13 -5.76 0.47
C ARG A 292 19.15 -4.59 -0.49
N LEU A 293 19.68 -3.45 -0.05
CA LEU A 293 20.01 -2.31 -0.91
C LEU A 293 21.53 -2.13 -0.89
N ASP A 294 22.15 -2.31 -2.05
CA ASP A 294 23.58 -2.10 -2.30
C ASP A 294 23.75 -0.79 -3.09
N ILE A 295 24.72 0.03 -2.69
CA ILE A 295 25.02 1.36 -3.23
C ILE A 295 26.45 1.35 -3.73
N TYR A 296 26.64 1.81 -4.96
CA TYR A 296 27.93 1.96 -5.61
C TYR A 296 28.14 3.43 -5.93
N TYR A 297 29.28 4.00 -5.56
CA TYR A 297 29.67 5.36 -5.95
C TYR A 297 31.05 5.29 -6.60
N TYR A 298 31.12 5.73 -7.85
CA TYR A 298 32.27 5.50 -8.73
C TYR A 298 32.40 6.59 -9.80
N ILE A 299 33.57 6.68 -10.42
CA ILE A 299 33.83 7.54 -11.59
C ILE A 299 33.65 6.69 -12.84
N GLU A 300 32.70 7.04 -13.72
CA GLU A 300 32.49 6.34 -14.99
C GLU A 300 33.55 6.76 -15.99
N GLY A 301 34.41 5.81 -16.33
CA GLY A 301 35.47 6.01 -17.29
C GLY A 301 36.19 4.69 -17.59
N THR A 302 36.64 4.58 -18.83
CA THR A 302 37.36 3.41 -19.33
C THR A 302 38.83 3.72 -19.64
N ASP A 303 39.28 4.95 -19.48
CA ASP A 303 40.68 5.39 -19.66
C ASP A 303 41.26 5.79 -18.29
N PRO A 304 42.51 5.43 -17.90
CA PRO A 304 43.07 5.87 -16.61
C PRO A 304 43.12 7.40 -16.46
N ASP A 305 43.38 8.11 -17.55
CA ASP A 305 43.51 9.57 -17.61
C ASP A 305 42.16 10.29 -17.36
N SER A 306 41.03 9.54 -17.36
CA SER A 306 39.67 9.99 -17.00
C SER A 306 39.49 10.44 -15.53
N ALA A 307 40.56 10.59 -14.74
CA ALA A 307 40.48 11.14 -13.37
C ALA A 307 41.64 12.08 -12.99
N ASP A 308 42.55 12.41 -13.91
CA ASP A 308 43.78 13.18 -13.63
C ASP A 308 43.52 14.62 -13.16
N TYR A 309 42.32 15.15 -13.39
CA TYR A 309 41.87 16.46 -12.91
C TYR A 309 40.88 16.41 -11.73
N LEU A 310 40.41 15.22 -11.32
CA LEU A 310 39.44 15.03 -10.23
C LEU A 310 40.11 14.83 -8.86
N HIS A 311 41.35 15.29 -8.72
CA HIS A 311 42.18 15.04 -7.55
C HIS A 311 41.72 15.83 -6.31
N GLN A 312 41.38 15.09 -5.24
CA GLN A 312 41.11 15.58 -3.87
C GLN A 312 39.80 16.33 -3.64
N ASP A 313 38.87 16.39 -4.61
CA ASP A 313 37.53 16.93 -4.39
C ASP A 313 36.71 16.03 -3.43
N PRO A 314 36.31 16.51 -2.23
CA PRO A 314 35.57 15.71 -1.27
C PRO A 314 34.06 15.76 -1.53
N GLY A 315 33.42 14.59 -1.70
CA GLY A 315 31.96 14.48 -1.81
C GLY A 315 31.39 13.56 -0.73
N THR A 316 30.33 14.01 -0.04
CA THR A 316 29.54 13.15 0.86
C THR A 316 28.23 12.77 0.17
N LEU A 317 28.11 11.50 -0.24
CA LEU A 317 26.86 10.96 -0.76
C LEU A 317 25.87 10.72 0.38
N HIS A 318 24.72 11.39 0.33
CA HIS A 318 23.58 11.11 1.20
C HIS A 318 22.50 10.37 0.38
N LEU A 319 21.92 9.31 0.94
CA LEU A 319 20.78 8.60 0.36
C LEU A 319 19.55 8.76 1.26
N ALA A 320 18.64 9.65 0.86
CA ALA A 320 17.33 9.77 1.48
C ALA A 320 16.30 8.94 0.70
N LEU A 321 15.57 8.05 1.38
CA LEU A 321 14.59 7.14 0.77
C LEU A 321 13.16 7.49 1.20
N PHE A 322 12.24 7.52 0.22
CA PHE A 322 10.81 7.63 0.47
C PHE A 322 10.07 6.35 0.06
N ALA A 323 9.06 5.96 0.83
CA ALA A 323 8.30 4.73 0.62
C ALA A 323 6.80 4.99 0.63
N THR A 324 6.12 4.64 -0.47
CA THR A 324 4.66 4.74 -0.59
C THR A 324 4.01 3.36 -0.53
N LEU A 325 2.92 3.21 0.22
CA LEU A 325 2.07 2.03 0.11
C LEU A 325 1.11 2.20 -1.07
N ASP A 326 1.23 1.32 -2.06
CA ASP A 326 0.28 1.14 -3.15
C ASP A 326 -0.83 0.19 -2.70
N GLY A 327 -2.07 0.70 -2.64
CA GLY A 327 -3.25 -0.09 -2.32
C GLY A 327 -3.71 -0.99 -3.46
N GLU A 328 -4.37 -2.09 -3.10
CA GLU A 328 -5.13 -3.00 -3.97
C GLU A 328 -6.64 -2.74 -3.82
#